data_AF-A0A7C1CEF0-F1
#
_entry.id   AF-A0A7C1CEF0-F1
#
_cell.length_a   1.000
_cell.length_b   1.000
_cell.length_c   1.000
_cell.angle_alpha   90.00
_cell.angle_beta   90.00
_cell.angle_gamma   90.00
#
_symmetry.space_group_name_H-M   'P 1'
#
loop_
_entity.id
_entity.type
_entity.pdbx_description
1 polymer ?
#
loop_
_entity_poly.entity_id
_entity_poly.type
_entity_poly.pdbx_seq_one_letter_code
_entity_poly.pdbx_strand_id
1 'polypeptide(L)'
;MQEYTFKPVQGILLSPYTATRLLGLKGKGEVPVNVGLDSAVVEKTGEGYVISLENNSYIIEENILRRIVDSDRFLYLGPEGVYLVELRDSNYYKLKYLGEKTAPTLEINGVHMHNISGTIPLDDARLKVKLLGVQRGDTVLDICTGLGYTAIQSHSRGAEVTTIEKDINVLKIAEHNPYSKA
;
A
#
# COMPACT_ATOMS: atom_id res chain seq x y z
N MET A 1 -13.34 18.79 15.90
CA MET A 1 -12.59 18.15 14.81
C MET A 1 -11.34 17.56 15.44
N GLN A 2 -11.06 16.28 15.21
CA GLN A 2 -9.87 15.62 15.77
C GLN A 2 -8.80 15.56 14.68
N GLU A 3 -7.58 15.97 15.02
CA GLU A 3 -6.44 15.82 14.10
C GLU A 3 -5.95 14.37 14.12
N TYR A 4 -5.62 13.85 12.94
CA TYR A 4 -4.99 12.55 12.77
C TYR A 4 -3.57 12.73 12.23
N THR A 5 -2.57 12.25 12.98
CA THR A 5 -1.19 12.23 12.49
C THR A 5 -0.95 10.96 11.71
N PHE A 6 -0.96 11.05 10.38
CA PHE A 6 -0.66 9.93 9.49
C PHE A 6 0.78 9.46 9.66
N LYS A 7 0.97 8.17 9.97
CA LYS A 7 2.30 7.58 10.17
C LYS A 7 2.43 6.31 9.32
N PRO A 8 3.15 6.37 8.18
CA PRO A 8 3.44 5.16 7.41
C PRO A 8 4.08 4.10 8.30
N VAL A 9 3.58 2.88 8.22
CA VAL A 9 4.12 1.76 9.00
C VAL A 9 5.56 1.47 8.59
N GLN A 10 6.37 1.08 9.57
CA GLN A 10 7.78 0.74 9.36
C GLN A 10 7.89 -0.75 9.06
N GLY A 11 8.01 -1.13 7.80
CA GLY A 11 8.14 -2.54 7.42
C GLY A 11 8.15 -2.76 5.92
N ILE A 12 7.95 -4.01 5.53
CA ILE A 12 7.95 -4.48 4.15
C ILE A 12 6.56 -5.00 3.81
N LEU A 13 6.01 -4.53 2.69
CA LEU A 13 4.79 -5.06 2.11
C LEU A 13 5.14 -6.06 1.00
N LEU A 14 4.75 -7.32 1.18
CA LEU A 14 4.89 -8.37 0.19
C LEU A 14 3.60 -8.54 -0.60
N SER A 15 3.72 -8.52 -1.92
CA SER A 15 2.62 -8.78 -2.84
C SER A 15 2.54 -10.27 -3.23
N PRO A 16 1.43 -10.72 -3.83
CA PRO A 16 1.31 -12.04 -4.46
C PRO A 16 2.45 -12.34 -5.44
N TYR A 17 2.85 -11.35 -6.23
CA TYR A 17 3.97 -11.46 -7.16
C TYR A 17 5.30 -11.68 -6.42
N THR A 18 5.57 -10.90 -5.37
CA THR A 18 6.78 -11.07 -4.55
C THR A 18 6.81 -12.44 -3.89
N ALA A 19 5.69 -12.90 -3.33
CA ALA A 19 5.58 -14.22 -2.72
C ALA A 19 5.89 -15.35 -3.73
N THR A 20 5.35 -15.25 -4.94
CA THR A 20 5.64 -16.20 -6.04
C THR A 20 7.15 -16.25 -6.34
N ARG A 21 7.80 -15.09 -6.42
CA ARG A 21 9.24 -15.01 -6.65
C ARG A 21 10.08 -15.58 -5.51
N LEU A 22 9.70 -15.31 -4.27
CA LEU A 22 10.34 -15.89 -3.09
C LEU A 22 10.28 -17.41 -3.15
N LEU A 23 9.10 -18.00 -3.34
CA LEU A 23 8.91 -19.46 -3.41
C LEU A 23 9.72 -20.12 -4.54
N GLY A 24 10.00 -19.41 -5.63
CA GLY A 24 10.86 -19.89 -6.72
C GLY A 24 12.37 -19.75 -6.47
N LEU A 25 12.79 -19.04 -5.42
CA LEU A 25 14.18 -18.75 -5.11
C LEU A 25 14.88 -19.97 -4.46
N LYS A 26 16.09 -20.31 -4.92
CA LYS A 26 16.88 -21.47 -4.44
C LYS A 26 18.05 -21.11 -3.51
N GLY A 27 18.26 -19.83 -3.22
CA GLY A 27 19.42 -19.35 -2.46
C GLY A 27 19.29 -17.88 -2.12
N LYS A 28 20.31 -17.09 -2.42
CA LYS A 28 20.27 -15.62 -2.27
C LYS A 28 19.82 -14.95 -3.55
N GLY A 29 19.10 -13.83 -3.43
CA GLY A 29 18.72 -12.99 -4.57
C GLY A 29 18.07 -11.69 -4.14
N GLU A 30 17.41 -11.03 -5.09
CA GLU A 30 16.62 -9.83 -4.84
C GLU A 30 15.19 -10.01 -5.36
N VAL A 31 14.24 -9.45 -4.61
CA VAL A 31 12.82 -9.42 -4.97
C VAL A 31 12.26 -8.02 -4.78
N PRO A 32 11.32 -7.57 -5.64
CA PRO A 32 10.64 -6.32 -5.43
C PRO A 32 9.75 -6.43 -4.18
N VAL A 33 9.70 -5.35 -3.41
CA VAL A 33 8.82 -5.21 -2.26
C VAL A 33 8.13 -3.85 -2.31
N ASN A 34 7.19 -3.60 -1.40
CA ASN A 34 6.46 -2.33 -1.36
C ASN A 34 5.81 -2.01 -2.71
N VAL A 35 5.21 -3.06 -3.31
CA VAL A 35 4.54 -3.02 -4.63
C VAL A 35 5.49 -2.58 -5.77
N GLY A 36 6.78 -2.88 -5.64
CA GLY A 36 7.79 -2.60 -6.65
C GLY A 36 8.40 -1.19 -6.56
N LEU A 37 8.15 -0.47 -5.47
CA LEU A 37 8.86 0.77 -5.16
C LEU A 37 10.28 0.51 -4.62
N ASP A 38 10.50 -0.64 -3.99
CA ASP A 38 11.78 -1.01 -3.39
C ASP A 38 12.24 -2.41 -3.84
N SER A 39 13.53 -2.71 -3.63
CA SER A 39 14.13 -4.05 -3.84
C SER A 39 14.75 -4.53 -2.53
N ALA A 40 14.32 -5.71 -2.05
CA ALA A 40 14.87 -6.33 -0.85
C ALA A 40 15.82 -7.47 -1.21
N VAL A 41 16.92 -7.56 -0.46
CA VAL A 41 17.85 -8.70 -0.52
C VAL A 41 17.24 -9.85 0.28
N VAL A 42 17.23 -11.03 -0.32
CA VAL A 42 16.57 -12.20 0.25
C VAL A 42 17.49 -13.40 0.25
N GLU A 43 17.40 -14.22 1.30
CA GLU A 43 18.16 -15.45 1.44
C GLU A 43 17.23 -16.57 1.92
N LYS A 44 17.16 -17.66 1.16
CA LYS A 44 16.41 -18.85 1.56
C LYS A 44 17.08 -19.51 2.78
N THR A 45 16.32 -19.77 3.83
CA THR A 45 16.80 -20.40 5.06
C THR A 45 15.83 -21.51 5.48
N GLY A 46 16.26 -22.78 5.41
CA GLY A 46 15.40 -23.92 5.74
C GLY A 46 14.06 -23.90 4.98
N GLU A 47 12.97 -23.80 5.73
CA GLU A 47 11.59 -23.72 5.21
C GLU A 47 11.06 -22.27 5.05
N GLY A 48 11.96 -21.28 4.99
CA GLY A 48 11.58 -19.87 4.90
C GLY A 48 12.63 -18.98 4.25
N TYR A 49 12.53 -17.69 4.53
CA TYR A 49 13.36 -16.63 3.96
C TYR A 49 13.72 -15.59 5.01
N VAL A 50 14.96 -15.11 4.93
CA VAL A 50 15.39 -13.85 5.53
C VAL A 50 15.25 -12.77 4.46
N ILE A 51 14.47 -11.74 4.73
CA ILE A 51 14.21 -10.61 3.83
C ILE A 51 14.78 -9.35 4.48
N SER A 52 15.75 -8.73 3.83
CA SER A 52 16.47 -7.56 4.33
C SER A 52 16.25 -6.36 3.42
N LEU A 53 15.83 -5.24 4.02
CA LEU A 53 15.67 -3.94 3.36
C LEU A 53 16.30 -2.89 4.26
N GLU A 54 17.27 -2.15 3.71
CA GLU A 54 18.09 -1.19 4.45
C GLU A 54 18.72 -1.83 5.71
N ASN A 55 18.40 -1.30 6.91
CA ASN A 55 18.91 -1.77 8.20
C ASN A 55 17.98 -2.77 8.89
N ASN A 56 16.88 -3.17 8.24
CA ASN A 56 15.89 -4.07 8.81
C ASN A 56 15.94 -5.44 8.15
N SER A 57 15.68 -6.49 8.93
CA SER A 57 15.61 -7.86 8.45
C SER A 57 14.45 -8.59 9.11
N TYR A 58 13.70 -9.35 8.30
CA TYR A 58 12.52 -10.07 8.73
C TYR A 58 12.59 -11.52 8.27
N ILE A 59 12.12 -12.44 9.12
CA ILE A 59 12.05 -13.86 8.80
C ILE A 59 10.62 -14.23 8.47
N ILE A 60 10.43 -15.04 7.43
CA ILE A 60 9.12 -15.55 7.06
C ILE A 60 9.18 -16.99 6.56
N GLU A 61 8.23 -17.80 7.01
CA GLU A 61 8.07 -19.20 6.58
C GLU A 61 7.34 -19.29 5.23
N GLU A 62 7.67 -20.33 4.44
CA GLU A 62 7.05 -20.61 3.15
C GLU A 62 5.53 -20.79 3.22
N ASN A 63 5.05 -21.45 4.28
CA ASN A 63 3.62 -21.70 4.50
C ASN A 63 2.81 -20.39 4.58
N ILE A 64 3.37 -19.31 5.13
CA ILE A 64 2.75 -17.99 5.23
C ILE A 64 2.70 -17.35 3.84
N LEU A 65 3.80 -17.39 3.08
CA LEU A 65 3.86 -16.85 1.71
C LEU A 65 2.84 -17.49 0.78
N ARG A 66 2.65 -18.82 0.90
CA ARG A 66 1.65 -19.57 0.11
C ARG A 66 0.22 -19.06 0.29
N ARG A 67 -0.09 -18.36 1.40
CA ARG A 67 -1.43 -17.79 1.65
C ARG A 67 -1.77 -16.63 0.71
N ILE A 68 -0.77 -16.00 0.06
CA ILE A 68 -0.99 -14.81 -0.76
C ILE A 68 -0.69 -14.97 -2.26
N VAL A 69 -0.01 -16.04 -2.70
CA VAL A 69 0.43 -16.28 -4.10
C VAL A 69 -0.67 -16.09 -5.14
N ASP A 70 -1.84 -16.73 -4.94
CA ASP A 70 -2.98 -16.68 -5.86
C ASP A 70 -4.11 -15.80 -5.31
N SER A 71 -3.75 -14.70 -4.66
CA SER A 71 -4.71 -13.78 -4.05
C SER A 71 -4.51 -12.35 -4.52
N ASP A 72 -5.34 -11.45 -4.01
CA ASP A 72 -5.22 -10.00 -4.17
C ASP A 72 -4.78 -9.31 -2.87
N ARG A 73 -4.19 -10.07 -1.95
CA ARG A 73 -3.88 -9.62 -0.59
C ARG A 73 -2.41 -9.32 -0.43
N PHE A 74 -2.12 -8.34 0.41
CA PHE A 74 -0.76 -8.09 0.86
C PHE A 74 -0.48 -8.74 2.20
N LEU A 75 0.78 -9.12 2.39
CA LEU A 75 1.33 -9.51 3.68
C LEU A 75 2.34 -8.46 4.14
N TYR A 76 2.11 -7.90 5.31
CA TYR A 76 3.03 -6.98 5.96
C TYR A 76 4.00 -7.74 6.86
N LEU A 77 5.27 -7.35 6.81
CA LEU A 77 6.35 -7.80 7.69
C LEU A 77 6.96 -6.57 8.36
N GLY A 78 6.84 -6.46 9.67
CA GLY A 78 7.39 -5.32 10.41
C GLY A 78 7.62 -5.63 11.90
N PRO A 79 7.99 -4.61 12.70
CA PRO A 79 8.21 -4.74 14.15
C PRO A 79 6.98 -5.26 14.91
N GLU A 80 5.78 -4.99 14.37
CA GLU A 80 4.50 -5.46 14.95
C GLU A 80 4.18 -6.92 14.60
N GLY A 81 5.02 -7.57 13.79
CA GLY A 81 4.87 -8.95 13.35
C GLY A 81 4.50 -9.10 11.88
N VAL A 82 3.87 -10.23 11.57
CA VAL A 82 3.52 -10.64 10.21
C VAL A 82 2.02 -10.84 10.09
N TYR A 83 1.35 -10.06 9.24
CA TYR A 83 -0.10 -10.13 9.09
C TYR A 83 -0.59 -9.67 7.71
N LEU A 84 -1.80 -10.07 7.35
CA LEU A 84 -2.47 -9.57 6.14
C LEU A 84 -2.94 -8.13 6.38
N VAL A 85 -2.79 -7.26 5.38
CA VAL A 85 -3.24 -5.85 5.46
C VAL A 85 -4.76 -5.77 5.27
N GLU A 86 -5.45 -6.24 6.29
CA GLU A 86 -6.90 -6.33 6.39
C GLU A 86 -7.34 -5.94 7.80
N LEU A 87 -8.50 -5.30 7.90
CA LEU A 87 -9.12 -4.95 9.17
C LEU A 87 -10.57 -5.41 9.19
N ARG A 88 -11.00 -5.97 10.32
CA ARG A 88 -12.38 -6.30 10.61
C ARG A 88 -12.81 -5.55 11.86
N ASP A 89 -13.76 -4.65 11.67
CA ASP A 89 -14.41 -3.90 12.74
C ASP A 89 -15.92 -3.89 12.44
N SER A 90 -16.55 -2.72 12.32
CA SER A 90 -17.94 -2.62 11.85
C SER A 90 -18.08 -2.96 10.35
N ASN A 91 -16.99 -2.85 9.59
CA ASN A 91 -16.90 -3.27 8.20
C ASN A 91 -15.63 -4.11 7.99
N TYR A 92 -15.51 -4.70 6.80
CA TYR A 92 -14.30 -5.34 6.33
C TYR A 92 -13.52 -4.40 5.41
N TYR A 93 -12.24 -4.17 5.71
CA TYR A 93 -11.33 -3.33 4.93
C TYR A 93 -10.13 -4.15 4.47
N LYS A 94 -9.69 -3.95 3.24
CA LYS A 94 -8.51 -4.62 2.67
C LYS A 94 -7.74 -3.66 1.77
N LEU A 95 -6.41 -3.67 1.89
CA LEU A 95 -5.54 -3.13 0.86
C LEU A 95 -5.42 -4.17 -0.27
N LYS A 96 -5.96 -3.86 -1.45
CA LYS A 96 -6.09 -4.81 -2.55
C LYS A 96 -4.99 -4.59 -3.59
N TYR A 97 -4.28 -5.67 -3.91
CA TYR A 97 -3.27 -5.72 -4.96
C TYR A 97 -3.89 -5.64 -6.35
N LEU A 98 -3.31 -4.80 -7.20
CA LEU A 98 -3.71 -4.62 -8.61
C LEU A 98 -2.60 -5.02 -9.61
N GLY A 99 -1.38 -5.25 -9.13
CA GLY A 99 -0.21 -5.52 -9.96
C GLY A 99 1.05 -4.83 -9.40
N GLU A 100 2.22 -5.32 -9.78
CA GLU A 100 3.48 -4.65 -9.44
C GLU A 100 3.56 -3.28 -10.10
N LYS A 101 4.18 -2.33 -9.40
CA LYS A 101 4.32 -0.93 -9.83
C LYS A 101 2.99 -0.22 -10.11
N THR A 102 1.90 -0.78 -9.60
CA THR A 102 0.55 -0.22 -9.70
C THR A 102 0.05 0.05 -8.28
N ALA A 103 -0.33 1.29 -8.00
CA ALA A 103 -0.84 1.63 -6.68
C ALA A 103 -2.05 0.77 -6.32
N PRO A 104 -2.12 0.22 -5.09
CA PRO A 104 -3.25 -0.56 -4.61
C PRO A 104 -4.59 0.20 -4.68
N THR A 105 -5.68 -0.54 -4.50
CA THR A 105 -6.97 0.08 -4.14
C THR A 105 -7.38 -0.33 -2.73
N LEU A 106 -8.08 0.56 -2.05
CA LEU A 106 -8.87 0.19 -0.88
C LEU A 106 -10.12 -0.56 -1.32
N GLU A 107 -10.43 -1.63 -0.61
CA GLU A 107 -11.69 -2.37 -0.70
C GLU A 107 -12.41 -2.29 0.64
N ILE A 108 -13.69 -1.89 0.63
CA ILE A 108 -14.56 -1.88 1.82
C ILE A 108 -15.78 -2.74 1.52
N ASN A 109 -16.00 -3.78 2.32
CA ASN A 109 -17.07 -4.77 2.14
C ASN A 109 -17.14 -5.34 0.70
N GLY A 110 -15.98 -5.57 0.08
CA GLY A 110 -15.89 -6.10 -1.29
C GLY A 110 -16.08 -5.06 -2.40
N VAL A 111 -16.31 -3.79 -2.07
CA VAL A 111 -16.45 -2.70 -3.05
C VAL A 111 -15.13 -1.97 -3.21
N HIS A 112 -14.69 -1.74 -4.45
CA HIS A 112 -13.49 -0.96 -4.74
C HIS A 112 -13.77 0.54 -4.54
N MET A 113 -12.88 1.23 -3.82
CA MET A 113 -13.03 2.67 -3.54
C MET A 113 -12.38 3.56 -4.61
N HIS A 114 -11.54 3.01 -5.48
CA HIS A 114 -10.89 3.74 -6.57
C HIS A 114 -11.38 3.24 -7.93
N ASN A 115 -11.29 4.11 -8.95
CA ASN A 115 -11.53 3.71 -10.32
C ASN A 115 -10.36 2.85 -10.83
N ILE A 116 -10.69 1.62 -11.23
CA ILE A 116 -9.75 0.65 -11.79
C ILE A 116 -10.23 0.12 -13.16
N SER A 117 -11.26 0.75 -13.74
CA SER A 117 -11.81 0.35 -15.04
C SER A 117 -11.22 1.23 -16.14
N GLY A 118 -10.38 0.64 -17.00
CA GLY A 118 -9.69 1.38 -18.06
C GLY A 118 -8.65 2.39 -17.55
N THR A 119 -8.29 2.35 -16.27
CA THR A 119 -7.31 3.22 -15.62
C THR A 119 -6.75 2.56 -14.35
N ILE A 120 -5.81 3.22 -13.68
CA ILE A 120 -5.26 2.83 -12.39
C ILE A 120 -5.43 3.96 -11.37
N PRO A 121 -5.43 3.68 -10.05
CA PRO A 121 -5.82 4.68 -9.04
C PRO A 121 -5.07 6.01 -9.11
N LEU A 122 -3.75 5.97 -9.32
CA LEU A 122 -2.93 7.19 -9.41
C LEU A 122 -3.20 8.00 -10.69
N ASP A 123 -3.43 7.35 -11.82
CA ASP A 123 -3.73 8.04 -13.07
C ASP A 123 -5.10 8.69 -13.04
N ASP A 124 -6.08 8.01 -12.46
CA ASP A 124 -7.41 8.55 -12.22
C ASP A 124 -7.36 9.78 -11.29
N ALA A 125 -6.63 9.70 -10.17
CA ALA A 125 -6.42 10.84 -9.27
C ALA A 125 -5.71 12.01 -9.99
N ARG A 126 -4.64 11.73 -10.73
CA ARG A 126 -3.90 12.74 -11.51
C ARG A 126 -4.79 13.41 -12.54
N LEU A 127 -5.63 12.66 -13.24
CA LEU A 127 -6.58 13.18 -14.22
C LEU A 127 -7.63 14.08 -13.56
N LYS A 128 -8.22 13.66 -12.43
CA LYS A 128 -9.19 14.45 -11.67
C LYS A 128 -8.60 15.78 -11.22
N VAL A 129 -7.42 15.76 -10.60
CA VAL A 129 -6.72 16.99 -10.17
C VAL A 129 -6.36 17.87 -11.38
N LYS A 130 -6.04 17.27 -12.54
CA LYS A 130 -5.82 18.01 -13.80
C LYS A 130 -7.09 18.70 -14.29
N LEU A 131 -8.20 18.00 -14.33
CA LEU A 131 -9.48 18.52 -14.84
C LEU A 131 -10.06 19.61 -13.94
N LEU A 132 -9.84 19.51 -12.63
CA LEU A 132 -10.17 20.58 -11.66
C LEU A 132 -9.28 21.82 -11.81
N GLY A 133 -8.18 21.71 -12.56
CA GLY A 133 -7.30 22.82 -12.83
C GLY A 133 -6.43 23.25 -11.64
N VAL A 134 -6.22 22.38 -10.64
CA VAL A 134 -5.44 22.70 -9.43
C VAL A 134 -4.04 23.22 -9.80
N GLN A 135 -3.68 24.36 -9.21
CA GLN A 135 -2.42 25.08 -9.42
C GLN A 135 -1.67 25.33 -8.11
N ARG A 136 -0.45 25.83 -8.24
CA ARG A 136 0.37 26.24 -7.11
C ARG A 136 -0.26 27.42 -6.38
N GLY A 137 -0.38 27.33 -5.07
CA GLY A 137 -0.97 28.37 -4.22
C GLY A 137 -2.48 28.23 -4.02
N ASP A 138 -3.13 27.27 -4.68
CA ASP A 138 -4.53 26.95 -4.39
C ASP A 138 -4.67 26.34 -2.99
N THR A 139 -5.81 26.59 -2.35
CA THR A 139 -6.25 25.87 -1.15
C THR A 139 -7.26 24.81 -1.56
N VAL A 140 -6.96 23.54 -1.29
CA VAL A 140 -7.79 22.39 -1.66
C VAL A 140 -8.36 21.73 -0.42
N LEU A 141 -9.68 21.51 -0.42
CA LEU A 141 -10.35 20.62 0.53
C LEU A 141 -10.65 19.29 -0.16
N ASP A 142 -9.99 18.23 0.29
CA ASP A 142 -10.22 16.86 -0.13
C ASP A 142 -11.08 16.14 0.94
N ILE A 143 -12.21 15.55 0.53
CA ILE A 143 -13.10 14.84 1.44
C ILE A 143 -13.11 13.38 1.01
N CYS A 144 -13.07 12.47 1.99
CA CYS A 144 -12.86 11.03 1.81
C CYS A 144 -11.41 10.72 1.40
N THR A 145 -10.45 11.13 2.25
CA THR A 145 -9.00 10.94 2.04
C THR A 145 -8.66 9.59 1.40
N GLY A 146 -9.28 8.49 1.84
CA GLY A 146 -9.03 7.18 1.27
C GLY A 146 -7.56 6.77 1.43
N LEU A 147 -6.92 6.41 0.31
CA LEU A 147 -5.47 6.17 0.28
C LEU A 147 -4.66 7.44 0.00
N GLY A 148 -5.28 8.62 -0.03
CA GLY A 148 -4.62 9.92 -0.14
C GLY A 148 -4.22 10.34 -1.55
N TYR A 149 -4.54 9.57 -2.59
CA TYR A 149 -4.03 9.83 -3.95
C TYR A 149 -4.42 11.20 -4.50
N THR A 150 -5.67 11.65 -4.30
CA THR A 150 -6.10 12.99 -4.75
C THR A 150 -5.42 14.11 -3.95
N ALA A 151 -5.33 13.96 -2.63
CA ALA A 151 -4.65 14.91 -1.75
C ALA A 151 -3.16 15.04 -2.12
N ILE A 152 -2.45 13.91 -2.29
CA ILE A 152 -1.04 13.88 -2.67
C ILE A 152 -0.84 14.50 -4.06
N GLN A 153 -1.68 14.17 -5.04
CA GLN A 153 -1.58 14.76 -6.38
C GLN A 153 -1.84 16.27 -6.36
N SER A 154 -2.79 16.75 -5.56
CA SER A 154 -3.05 18.17 -5.39
C SER A 154 -1.86 18.88 -4.73
N HIS A 155 -1.33 18.29 -3.66
CA HIS A 155 -0.16 18.81 -2.96
C HIS A 155 1.08 18.86 -3.85
N SER A 156 1.33 17.82 -4.66
CA SER A 156 2.47 17.78 -5.60
C SER A 156 2.45 18.89 -6.66
N ARG A 157 1.29 19.55 -6.87
CA ARG A 157 1.16 20.73 -7.74
C ARG A 157 1.42 22.05 -7.01
N GLY A 158 1.73 21.99 -5.72
CA GLY A 158 1.98 23.14 -4.87
C GLY A 158 0.72 23.75 -4.25
N ALA A 159 -0.37 23.00 -4.16
CA ALA A 159 -1.55 23.41 -3.39
C ALA A 159 -1.35 23.14 -1.90
N GLU A 160 -1.97 23.98 -1.07
CA GLU A 160 -2.18 23.70 0.35
C GLU A 160 -3.42 22.82 0.49
N VAL A 161 -3.27 21.63 1.06
CA VAL A 161 -4.32 20.61 1.07
C VAL A 161 -4.76 20.33 2.50
N THR A 162 -6.05 20.48 2.76
CA THR A 162 -6.71 19.89 3.93
C THR A 162 -7.50 18.69 3.46
N THR A 163 -7.27 17.51 4.07
CA THR A 163 -8.03 16.30 3.76
C THR A 163 -8.78 15.80 4.99
N ILE A 164 -10.01 15.32 4.80
CA ILE A 164 -10.87 14.83 5.88
C ILE A 164 -11.34 13.42 5.56
N GLU A 165 -11.02 12.49 6.47
CA GLU A 165 -11.54 11.13 6.48
C GLU A 165 -12.43 10.94 7.70
N LYS A 166 -13.60 10.36 7.49
CA LYS A 166 -14.55 10.05 8.56
C LYS A 166 -14.13 8.80 9.32
N ASP A 167 -13.58 7.82 8.61
CA ASP A 167 -13.32 6.49 9.15
C ASP A 167 -11.84 6.25 9.40
N ILE A 168 -11.48 6.15 10.68
CA ILE A 168 -10.11 5.91 11.13
C ILE A 168 -9.51 4.61 10.56
N ASN A 169 -10.34 3.63 10.24
CA ASN A 169 -9.90 2.35 9.72
C ASN A 169 -9.38 2.48 8.28
N VAL A 170 -9.90 3.43 7.52
CA VAL A 170 -9.38 3.78 6.18
C VAL A 170 -7.95 4.31 6.29
N LEU A 171 -7.71 5.22 7.24
CA LEU A 171 -6.37 5.80 7.46
C LEU A 171 -5.37 4.74 7.93
N LYS A 172 -5.76 3.82 8.83
CA LYS A 172 -4.92 2.69 9.25
C LYS A 172 -4.52 1.79 8.08
N ILE A 173 -5.44 1.52 7.15
CA ILE A 173 -5.12 0.78 5.92
C ILE A 173 -4.17 1.60 5.03
N ALA A 174 -4.42 2.89 4.88
CA ALA A 174 -3.57 3.78 4.09
C ALA A 174 -2.13 3.87 4.64
N GLU A 175 -1.92 3.79 5.96
CA GLU A 175 -0.58 3.77 6.56
C GLU A 175 0.28 2.58 6.11
N HIS A 176 -0.35 1.49 5.67
CA HIS A 176 0.33 0.33 5.10
C HIS A 176 0.63 0.47 3.61
N ASN A 177 0.01 1.43 2.91
CA ASN A 177 0.19 1.61 1.49
C ASN A 177 1.46 2.45 1.20
N PRO A 178 2.47 1.89 0.51
CA PRO A 178 3.68 2.62 0.15
C PRO A 178 3.43 3.86 -0.70
N TYR A 179 2.35 3.87 -1.50
CA TYR A 179 1.94 5.00 -2.35
C TYR A 179 1.18 6.12 -1.62
N SER A 180 0.91 5.96 -0.32
CA SER A 180 0.25 6.99 0.51
C SER A 180 1.26 7.92 1.20
N LYS A 181 2.56 7.75 0.93
CA LYS A 181 3.61 8.64 1.42
C LYS A 181 3.62 9.91 0.55
N ALA A 182 3.49 11.08 1.17
CA ALA A 182 3.56 12.40 0.54
C ALA A 182 4.97 13.01 0.69
#